data_AF-A0A7S4R7W6-F1
#
_entry.id   AF-A0A7S4R7W6-F1
#
_cell.length_a   1.000
_cell.length_b   1.000
_cell.length_c   1.000
_cell.angle_alpha   90.00
_cell.angle_beta   90.00
_cell.angle_gamma   90.00
#
_symmetry.space_group_name_H-M   'P 1'
#
loop_
_entity.id
_entity.type
_entity.pdbx_description
1 polymer ?
#
loop_
_entity_poly.entity_id
_entity_poly.type
_entity_poly.pdbx_seq_one_letter_code
_entity_poly.pdbx_strand_id
1 'polypeptide(L)'
;MHQNCPVCLQDLFQSTTQVTILQCGHTIHQDCLRELQLSCAGLQSLRCPICSASLYEYGELWTELDRRVAETPMPAEYQRMRIGILCNDCQQDALVPPHVVGLKCPHCRSYNTRR
;
A
#
# COMPACT_ATOMS: atom_id res chain seq x y z
N MET A 1 22.34 17.00 7.06
CA MET A 1 21.04 16.36 7.31
C MET A 1 21.23 14.88 7.06
N HIS A 2 21.37 14.07 8.10
CA HIS A 2 21.55 12.63 7.98
C HIS A 2 20.16 12.00 7.87
N GLN A 3 19.82 11.47 6.70
CA GLN A 3 18.60 10.69 6.51
C GLN A 3 19.00 9.23 6.49
N ASN A 4 18.51 8.47 7.47
CA ASN A 4 18.80 7.05 7.58
C ASN A 4 17.74 6.25 6.81
N CYS A 5 18.17 5.15 6.20
CA CYS A 5 17.28 4.19 5.58
C CYS A 5 16.37 3.58 6.67
N PRO A 6 15.03 3.57 6.51
CA PRO A 6 14.09 3.04 7.49
C PRO A 6 14.18 1.51 7.67
N VAL A 7 14.90 0.81 6.79
CA VAL A 7 15.06 -0.65 6.82
C VAL A 7 16.32 -1.06 7.58
N CYS A 8 17.50 -0.56 7.18
CA CYS A 8 18.78 -0.94 7.78
C CYS A 8 19.34 0.07 8.79
N LEU A 9 18.67 1.21 8.95
CA LEU A 9 19.06 2.33 9.84
C LEU A 9 20.42 2.97 9.54
N GLN A 10 21.05 2.62 8.41
CA GLN A 10 22.28 3.24 7.94
C GLN A 10 21.98 4.53 7.18
N ASP A 11 22.93 5.47 7.20
CA ASP A 11 22.83 6.73 6.46
C ASP A 11 22.73 6.47 4.95
N LEU A 12 21.79 7.15 4.29
CA LEU A 12 21.50 6.97 2.87
C LEU A 12 22.63 7.44 1.95
N PHE A 13 23.49 8.37 2.39
CA PHE A 13 24.45 9.07 1.55
C PHE A 13 25.91 8.82 1.93
N GLN A 14 26.16 8.20 3.09
CA GLN A 14 27.50 7.75 3.49
C GLN A 14 27.79 6.30 3.08
N SER A 15 26.76 5.53 2.74
CA SER A 15 26.92 4.17 2.22
C SER A 15 27.34 4.16 0.75
N THR A 16 28.08 3.14 0.32
CA THR A 16 28.32 2.85 -1.11
C THR A 16 27.10 2.20 -1.79
N THR A 17 26.08 1.84 -1.01
CA THR A 17 24.84 1.25 -1.52
C THR A 17 24.04 2.27 -2.32
N GLN A 18 23.55 1.86 -3.49
CA GLN A 18 22.69 2.70 -4.32
C GLN A 18 21.37 3.04 -3.59
N VAL A 19 20.96 4.30 -3.67
CA VAL A 19 19.67 4.78 -3.18
C VAL A 19 18.65 4.77 -4.31
N THR A 20 17.40 4.46 -3.99
CA THR A 20 16.27 4.53 -4.92
C THR A 20 15.19 5.44 -4.37
N ILE A 21 14.49 6.14 -5.28
CA ILE A 21 13.34 6.98 -4.98
C ILE A 21 12.08 6.17 -5.30
N LEU A 22 11.23 5.97 -4.30
CA LEU A 22 9.96 5.26 -4.44
C LEU A 22 8.92 6.15 -5.15
N GLN A 23 7.83 5.55 -5.65
CA GLN A 23 6.73 6.29 -6.30
C GLN A 23 6.15 7.41 -5.43
N CYS A 24 6.11 7.21 -4.11
CA CYS A 24 5.66 8.21 -3.15
C CYS A 24 6.69 9.32 -2.84
N GLY A 25 7.88 9.29 -3.46
CA GLY A 25 8.97 10.26 -3.28
C GLY A 25 9.93 9.95 -2.13
N HIS A 26 9.63 8.97 -1.27
CA HIS A 26 10.54 8.56 -0.20
C HIS A 26 11.75 7.78 -0.72
N THR A 27 12.88 7.90 -0.03
CA THR A 27 14.16 7.31 -0.43
C THR A 27 14.60 6.19 0.51
N ILE A 28 15.04 5.07 -0.05
CA ILE A 28 15.62 3.93 0.68
C ILE A 28 16.78 3.33 -0.11
N HIS A 29 17.63 2.52 0.52
CA HIS A 29 18.63 1.74 -0.21
C HIS A 29 17.98 0.72 -1.14
N GLN A 30 18.55 0.52 -2.33
CA GLN A 30 18.05 -0.43 -3.32
C GLN A 30 18.08 -1.87 -2.80
N ASP A 31 19.14 -2.26 -2.09
CA ASP A 31 19.21 -3.59 -1.49
C ASP A 31 18.16 -3.76 -0.38
N CYS A 32 17.87 -2.71 0.39
CA CYS A 32 16.80 -2.72 1.38
C CYS A 32 15.40 -2.80 0.75
N LEU A 33 15.19 -2.18 -0.42
CA LEU A 33 13.95 -2.34 -1.18
C LEU A 33 13.78 -3.81 -1.59
N ARG A 34 14.83 -4.43 -2.14
CA ARG A 34 14.81 -5.85 -2.54
C ARG A 34 14.53 -6.75 -1.34
N GLU A 35 15.20 -6.50 -0.21
CA GLU A 35 14.99 -7.24 1.03
C GLU A 35 13.56 -7.08 1.55
N LEU A 36 13.01 -5.87 1.55
CA LEU A 36 11.61 -5.62 1.95
C LEU A 36 10.64 -6.45 1.10
N GLN A 37 10.88 -6.54 -0.21
CA GLN A 37 10.04 -7.31 -1.13
C GLN A 37 10.16 -8.83 -0.93
N LEU A 38 11.33 -9.34 -0.52
CA LEU A 38 11.60 -10.77 -0.34
C LEU A 38 11.25 -11.28 1.06
N SER A 39 11.44 -10.46 2.09
CA SER A 39 11.33 -10.87 3.50
C SER A 39 9.93 -10.67 4.09
N CYS A 40 9.17 -9.70 3.58
CA CYS A 40 7.84 -9.39 4.11
C CYS A 40 6.76 -10.19 3.37
N ALA A 41 5.77 -10.68 4.12
CA ALA A 41 4.60 -11.35 3.56
C ALA A 41 3.43 -10.38 3.36
N GLY A 42 2.58 -10.66 2.37
CA GLY A 42 1.33 -9.94 2.13
C GLY A 42 1.53 -8.49 1.66
N LEU A 43 0.59 -7.60 1.98
CA LEU A 43 0.61 -6.20 1.50
C LEU A 43 1.79 -5.38 2.05
N GLN A 44 2.52 -5.84 3.06
CA GLN A 44 3.64 -5.10 3.62
C GLN A 44 4.86 -5.06 2.68
N SER A 45 5.09 -6.12 1.89
CA SER A 45 6.15 -6.12 0.86
C SER A 45 5.84 -5.22 -0.34
N LEU A 46 4.61 -4.72 -0.43
CA LEU A 46 4.11 -3.89 -1.53
C LEU A 46 3.97 -2.41 -1.17
N ARG A 47 4.36 -2.02 0.05
CA ARG A 47 4.12 -0.68 0.60
C ARG A 47 5.41 -0.02 1.05
N CYS A 48 5.45 1.30 0.93
CA CYS A 48 6.49 2.13 1.48
C CYS A 48 6.51 2.00 3.02
N PRO A 49 7.66 1.71 3.66
CA PRO A 49 7.74 1.59 5.11
C PRO A 49 7.55 2.93 5.84
N ILE A 50 7.61 4.07 5.13
CA ILE A 50 7.50 5.41 5.73
C ILE A 50 6.06 5.92 5.69
N CYS A 51 5.37 5.79 4.54
CA CYS A 51 4.04 6.36 4.35
C CYS A 51 2.94 5.35 3.99
N SER A 52 3.27 4.07 3.87
CA SER A 52 2.35 2.99 3.48
C SER A 52 1.74 3.09 2.07
N ALA A 53 2.13 4.07 1.25
CA ALA A 53 1.76 4.12 -0.17
C ALA A 53 2.33 2.92 -0.93
N SER A 54 1.65 2.45 -1.97
CA SER A 54 2.11 1.35 -2.80
C SER A 54 3.45 1.67 -3.49
N LEU A 55 4.36 0.69 -3.52
CA LEU A 55 5.69 0.86 -4.15
C LEU A 55 5.58 1.00 -5.67
N TYR A 56 4.60 0.32 -6.27
CA TYR A 56 4.32 0.29 -7.70
C TYR A 56 2.81 0.23 -7.95
N GLU A 57 2.40 0.34 -9.21
CA GLU A 57 1.02 0.07 -9.61
C GLU A 57 0.76 -1.45 -9.63
N TYR A 58 -0.21 -1.91 -8.85
CA TYR A 58 -0.57 -3.33 -8.72
C TYR A 58 -1.93 -3.64 -9.38
N GLY A 59 -2.15 -3.17 -10.61
CA GLY A 59 -3.43 -3.29 -11.32
C GLY A 59 -3.98 -4.72 -11.39
N GLU A 60 -3.12 -5.71 -11.63
CA GLU A 60 -3.52 -7.13 -11.65
C GLU A 60 -3.98 -7.62 -10.27
N LEU A 61 -3.27 -7.26 -9.20
CA LEU A 61 -3.65 -7.59 -7.83
C LEU A 61 -5.00 -6.98 -7.45
N TRP A 62 -5.24 -5.71 -7.84
CA TRP A 62 -6.51 -5.04 -7.60
C TRP A 62 -7.66 -5.68 -8.39
N THR A 63 -7.38 -6.13 -9.61
CA THR A 63 -8.35 -6.85 -10.44
C THR A 63 -8.72 -8.21 -9.83
N GLU A 64 -7.75 -8.94 -9.28
CA GLU A 64 -8.02 -10.19 -8.57
C GLU A 64 -8.83 -9.96 -7.28
N LEU A 65 -8.54 -8.87 -6.54
CA LEU A 65 -9.35 -8.50 -5.38
C LEU A 65 -10.78 -8.11 -5.77
N ASP A 66 -10.97 -7.42 -6.90
CA ASP A 66 -12.30 -7.15 -7.46
C ASP A 66 -13.08 -8.44 -7.75
N ARG A 67 -12.42 -9.45 -8.35
CA ARG A 67 -13.04 -10.76 -8.59
C ARG A 67 -13.48 -11.42 -7.30
N ARG A 68 -12.62 -11.43 -6.28
CA ARG A 68 -12.93 -12.01 -4.96
C ARG A 68 -14.09 -11.29 -4.27
N VAL A 69 -14.16 -9.96 -4.40
CA VAL A 69 -15.29 -9.16 -3.89
C VAL A 69 -16.60 -9.57 -4.58
N ALA A 70 -16.59 -9.73 -5.90
CA ALA A 70 -17.77 -10.16 -6.65
C ALA A 70 -18.25 -11.57 -6.28
N GLU A 71 -17.31 -12.48 -5.99
CA GLU A 71 -17.60 -13.87 -5.60
C GLU A 71 -18.07 -14.03 -4.15
N THR A 72 -17.85 -13.03 -3.29
CA THR A 72 -18.19 -13.09 -1.86
C THR A 72 -19.10 -11.95 -1.44
N PRO A 73 -20.33 -11.86 -1.99
CA PRO A 73 -21.24 -10.76 -1.69
C PRO A 73 -21.54 -10.68 -0.18
N MET A 74 -21.47 -9.46 0.36
CA MET A 74 -21.75 -9.21 1.77
C MET A 74 -23.22 -9.46 2.12
N PRO A 75 -23.53 -9.93 3.34
CA PRO A 75 -24.91 -10.13 3.80
C PRO A 75 -25.76 -8.87 3.68
N ALA A 76 -27.07 -9.06 3.46
CA ALA A 76 -28.02 -7.97 3.18
C ALA A 76 -28.05 -6.89 4.27
N GLU A 77 -27.83 -7.26 5.53
CA GLU A 77 -27.77 -6.36 6.68
C GLU A 77 -26.66 -5.28 6.55
N TYR A 78 -25.57 -5.56 5.84
CA TYR A 78 -24.46 -4.61 5.65
C TYR A 78 -24.56 -3.77 4.37
N GLN A 79 -25.54 -4.02 3.49
CA GLN A 79 -25.62 -3.34 2.18
C GLN A 79 -25.80 -1.82 2.29
N ARG A 80 -26.51 -1.36 3.34
CA ARG A 80 -26.72 0.07 3.63
C ARG A 80 -25.62 0.68 4.49
N MET A 81 -24.73 -0.14 5.05
CA MET A 81 -23.62 0.35 5.85
C MET A 81 -22.57 1.02 4.95
N ARG A 82 -21.99 2.10 5.43
CA ARG A 82 -20.85 2.78 4.81
C ARG A 82 -19.81 3.06 5.86
N ILE A 83 -18.56 3.00 5.45
CA ILE A 83 -17.42 3.18 6.34
C ILE A 83 -16.45 4.17 5.71
N GLY A 84 -15.91 5.06 6.52
CA GLY A 84 -14.87 6.00 6.11
C GLY A 84 -13.57 5.25 5.85
N ILE A 85 -12.89 5.62 4.78
CA ILE A 85 -11.54 5.17 4.46
C ILE A 85 -10.68 6.36 4.02
N LEU A 86 -9.38 6.25 4.24
CA LEU A 86 -8.35 7.10 3.65
C LEU A 86 -7.45 6.23 2.76
N CYS A 87 -7.30 6.59 1.50
CA CYS A 87 -6.46 5.84 0.56
C CYS A 87 -4.98 6.23 0.71
N ASN A 88 -4.09 5.25 0.92
CA ASN A 88 -2.66 5.52 1.05
C ASN A 88 -2.00 5.92 -0.29
N ASP A 89 -2.64 5.65 -1.43
CA ASP A 89 -2.07 5.93 -2.75
C ASP A 89 -2.48 7.31 -3.29
N CYS A 90 -3.75 7.69 -3.13
CA CYS A 90 -4.25 8.98 -3.63
C CYS A 90 -4.54 10.01 -2.53
N GLN A 91 -4.39 9.63 -1.26
CA GLN A 91 -4.60 10.49 -0.08
C GLN A 91 -6.00 11.13 0.02
N GLN A 92 -6.98 10.59 -0.70
CA GLN A 92 -8.38 11.02 -0.65
C GLN A 92 -9.18 10.16 0.34
N ASP A 93 -10.10 10.81 1.05
CA ASP A 93 -11.10 10.17 1.88
C ASP A 93 -12.34 9.76 1.07
N ALA A 94 -12.97 8.66 1.47
CA ALA A 94 -14.19 8.19 0.85
C ALA A 94 -15.08 7.39 1.82
N LEU A 95 -16.38 7.34 1.52
CA LEU A 95 -17.34 6.46 2.19
C LEU A 95 -17.66 5.28 1.27
N VAL A 96 -17.27 4.08 1.67
CA VAL A 96 -17.42 2.87 0.84
C VAL A 96 -18.23 1.78 1.55
N PRO A 97 -18.89 0.87 0.81
CA PRO A 97 -19.47 -0.33 1.40
C PRO A 97 -18.38 -1.16 2.09
N PRO A 98 -18.61 -1.67 3.31
CA PRO A 98 -17.66 -2.56 3.95
C PRO A 98 -17.58 -3.89 3.19
N HIS A 99 -16.38 -4.44 3.06
CA HIS A 99 -16.18 -5.77 2.49
C HIS A 99 -15.02 -6.49 3.19
N VAL A 100 -15.17 -7.79 3.44
CA VAL A 100 -14.17 -8.60 4.18
C VAL A 100 -12.85 -8.79 3.42
N VAL A 101 -12.91 -8.85 2.10
CA VAL A 101 -11.73 -8.97 1.21
C VAL A 101 -10.86 -7.71 1.22
N GLY A 102 -11.47 -6.52 1.31
CA GLY A 102 -10.75 -5.26 1.26
C GLY A 102 -11.65 -4.10 0.85
N LEU A 103 -11.17 -2.87 1.10
CA LEU A 103 -11.94 -1.66 0.86
C LEU A 103 -11.37 -0.91 -0.34
N LYS A 104 -12.13 -0.91 -1.43
CA LYS A 104 -11.74 -0.30 -2.69
C LYS A 104 -11.89 1.22 -2.63
N CYS A 105 -10.82 1.94 -2.94
CA CYS A 105 -10.87 3.39 -3.13
C CYS A 105 -11.64 3.73 -4.43
N PRO A 106 -12.66 4.61 -4.39
CA PRO A 106 -13.39 4.99 -5.60
C PRO A 106 -12.59 5.90 -6.54
N HIS A 107 -11.56 6.59 -6.04
CA HIS A 107 -10.78 7.58 -6.80
C HIS A 107 -9.68 6.92 -7.66
N CYS A 108 -8.85 6.06 -7.05
CA CYS A 108 -7.73 5.41 -7.74
C CYS A 108 -7.92 3.90 -7.94
N ARG A 109 -9.03 3.32 -7.45
CA ARG A 109 -9.35 1.87 -7.53
C ARG A 109 -8.41 0.95 -6.77
N SER A 110 -7.45 1.48 -6.02
CA SER A 110 -6.58 0.70 -5.14
C SER A 110 -7.31 0.17 -3.91
N TYR A 111 -6.85 -0.97 -3.40
CA TYR A 111 -7.27 -1.54 -2.12
C TYR A 111 -6.32 -1.17 -0.96
N ASN A 112 -5.29 -0.34 -1.21
CA ASN A 112 -4.37 0.14 -0.19
C ASN A 112 -5.01 1.31 0.61
N THR A 113 -5.94 0.97 1.48
CA THR A 113 -6.73 1.92 2.28
C THR A 113 -6.56 1.66 3.77
N ARG A 114 -6.72 2.70 4.57
CA ARG A 114 -6.74 2.65 6.04
C ARG A 114 -7.99 3.34 6.59
N ARG A 115 -8.31 3.06 7.85
CA ARG A 115 -9.35 3.74 8.61
C ARG A 115 -8.74 4.75 9.57
#